data_AF-A0A9X7BTB0-F1
#
_entry.id   AF-A0A9X7BTB0-F1
#
_cell.length_a   1.000
_cell.length_b   1.000
_cell.length_c   1.000
_cell.angle_alpha   90.00
_cell.angle_beta   90.00
_cell.angle_gamma   90.00
#
_symmetry.space_group_name_H-M   'P 1'
#
loop_
_entity.id
_entity.type
_entity.pdbx_description
1 polymer ?
#
loop_
_entity_poly.entity_id
_entity_poly.type
_entity_poly.pdbx_seq_one_letter_code
_entity_poly.pdbx_strand_id
1 'polypeptide(L)'
;MEKAKKENTIQEDTNKQSDIVEKHEINEEHIENKPQPVFTGVDGTEYSEEEWNAPVVKNGPTRMEVEEWKERYGGIYFTPFEGEPFVWRTLSRPEYREIIRDQTLTALDREEMFTEKCVLFPRNFTIEKMLKSRAGIPSLLSEMIMDKSGFVAQSAPIKL
;
A
#
# COMPACT_ATOMS: atom_id res chain seq x y z
N MET A 1 -21.43 12.65 -60.42
CA MET A 1 -22.29 12.42 -61.60
C MET A 1 -22.47 10.92 -61.72
N GLU A 2 -23.63 10.30 -61.84
CA GLU A 2 -25.03 10.74 -61.92
C GLU A 2 -25.87 9.45 -61.96
N LYS A 3 -26.90 9.36 -61.09
CA LYS A 3 -28.19 8.62 -61.23
C LYS A 3 -28.19 7.08 -61.49
N ALA A 4 -29.22 6.30 -61.16
CA ALA A 4 -30.38 6.36 -60.29
C ALA A 4 -31.09 4.99 -60.35
N LYS A 5 -31.78 4.62 -59.25
CA LYS A 5 -33.02 3.85 -59.11
C LYS A 5 -33.44 2.80 -60.15
N LYS A 6 -33.84 1.63 -59.65
CA LYS A 6 -35.25 1.17 -59.77
C LYS A 6 -35.65 0.20 -58.66
N GLU A 7 -36.74 0.59 -58.00
CA GLU A 7 -37.56 -0.16 -57.03
C GLU A 7 -38.54 -1.12 -57.74
N ASN A 8 -39.25 -1.91 -56.92
CA ASN A 8 -40.48 -2.71 -57.10
C ASN A 8 -40.36 -4.24 -57.26
N THR A 9 -41.18 -5.13 -56.67
CA THR A 9 -42.19 -5.12 -55.57
C THR A 9 -43.00 -6.44 -55.66
N ILE A 10 -43.34 -7.07 -54.51
CA ILE A 10 -44.47 -8.03 -54.22
C ILE A 10 -44.31 -9.46 -54.84
N GLN A 11 -44.36 -10.57 -54.08
CA GLN A 11 -45.57 -11.16 -53.48
C GLN A 11 -45.33 -11.94 -52.17
N GLU A 12 -46.28 -11.72 -51.26
CA GLU A 12 -46.58 -12.48 -50.05
C GLU A 12 -47.12 -13.87 -50.40
N ASP A 13 -46.82 -14.87 -49.57
CA ASP A 13 -47.73 -16.00 -49.35
C ASP A 13 -47.67 -16.43 -47.88
N THR A 14 -48.78 -16.19 -47.20
CA THR A 14 -49.13 -16.61 -45.84
C THR A 14 -49.27 -18.13 -45.72
N ASN A 15 -48.94 -18.68 -44.54
CA ASN A 15 -49.93 -19.18 -43.55
C ASN A 15 -49.41 -20.35 -42.68
N LYS A 16 -49.82 -20.31 -41.38
CA LYS A 16 -49.95 -21.38 -40.36
C LYS A 16 -48.80 -21.66 -39.39
N GLN A 17 -48.76 -20.82 -38.35
CA GLN A 17 -49.06 -21.17 -36.94
C GLN A 17 -48.68 -22.59 -36.45
N SER A 18 -47.75 -22.66 -35.48
CA SER A 18 -48.02 -23.32 -34.20
C SER A 18 -46.93 -22.98 -33.18
N ASP A 19 -47.41 -22.57 -32.02
CA ASP A 19 -46.71 -22.05 -30.86
C ASP A 19 -45.74 -23.06 -30.21
N ILE A 20 -44.52 -22.61 -29.90
CA ILE A 20 -43.79 -23.09 -28.72
C ILE A 20 -43.17 -21.86 -28.06
N VAL A 21 -43.86 -21.39 -27.02
CA VAL A 21 -43.41 -20.36 -26.09
C VAL A 21 -42.26 -20.95 -25.27
N GLU A 22 -41.01 -20.65 -25.65
CA GLU A 22 -39.86 -20.96 -24.81
C GLU A 22 -39.78 -19.89 -23.71
N LYS A 23 -40.46 -20.18 -22.60
CA LYS A 23 -40.28 -19.45 -21.34
C LYS A 23 -38.82 -19.67 -20.91
N HIS A 24 -37.95 -18.71 -21.22
CA HIS A 24 -36.71 -18.56 -20.47
C HIS A 24 -37.11 -18.14 -19.05
N GLU A 25 -37.22 -19.13 -18.17
CA GLU A 25 -37.16 -18.92 -16.73
C GLU A 25 -35.85 -18.18 -16.45
N ILE A 26 -35.97 -16.90 -16.14
CA ILE A 26 -34.90 -16.12 -15.54
C ILE A 26 -34.70 -16.75 -14.17
N ASN A 27 -33.70 -17.62 -14.08
CA ASN A 27 -33.27 -18.19 -12.83
C ASN A 27 -32.75 -17.01 -12.00
N GLU A 28 -33.58 -16.48 -11.10
CA GLU A 28 -33.12 -15.58 -10.04
C GLU A 28 -32.19 -16.41 -9.15
N GLU A 29 -30.93 -16.53 -9.57
CA GLU A 29 -29.88 -17.02 -8.72
C GLU A 29 -29.85 -16.11 -7.50
N HIS A 30 -30.37 -16.65 -6.41
CA HIS A 30 -30.23 -16.13 -5.08
C HIS A 30 -28.72 -16.01 -4.84
N ILE A 31 -28.16 -14.81 -5.03
CA ILE A 31 -26.81 -14.51 -4.59
C ILE A 31 -26.88 -14.63 -3.07
N GLU A 32 -26.57 -15.82 -2.56
CA GLU A 32 -26.18 -15.96 -1.17
C GLU A 32 -25.00 -15.02 -0.98
N ASN A 33 -25.27 -13.84 -0.42
CA ASN A 33 -24.27 -12.96 0.16
C ASN A 33 -23.66 -13.71 1.35
N LYS A 34 -22.84 -14.72 1.07
CA LYS A 34 -21.91 -15.26 2.05
C LYS A 34 -21.04 -14.06 2.44
N PRO A 35 -20.95 -13.72 3.73
CA PRO A 35 -20.06 -12.66 4.16
C PRO A 35 -18.68 -13.02 3.63
N GLN A 36 -18.15 -12.19 2.73
CA GLN A 36 -16.79 -12.37 2.22
C GLN A 36 -15.84 -12.30 3.42
N PRO A 37 -14.78 -13.10 3.45
CA PRO A 37 -13.80 -13.03 4.54
C PRO A 37 -13.23 -11.60 4.59
N VAL A 38 -13.51 -10.91 5.69
CA VAL A 38 -12.95 -9.60 5.99
C VAL A 38 -11.74 -9.77 6.90
N PHE A 39 -10.64 -9.10 6.56
CA PHE A 39 -9.45 -9.03 7.40
C PHE A 39 -9.45 -7.71 8.16
N THR A 40 -9.16 -7.75 9.45
CA THR A 40 -9.20 -6.55 10.30
C THR A 40 -7.77 -6.10 10.62
N GLY A 41 -7.44 -4.86 10.27
CA GLY A 41 -6.17 -4.21 10.62
C GLY A 41 -6.11 -3.82 12.09
N VAL A 42 -4.93 -3.36 12.53
CA VAL A 42 -4.67 -3.01 13.94
C VAL A 42 -5.56 -1.87 14.45
N ASP A 43 -6.03 -1.01 13.54
CA ASP A 43 -6.93 0.12 13.81
C ASP A 43 -8.42 -0.24 13.69
N GLY A 44 -8.75 -1.51 13.45
CA GLY A 44 -10.12 -1.97 13.23
C GLY A 44 -10.63 -1.77 11.79
N THR A 45 -9.81 -1.27 10.88
CA THR A 45 -10.17 -1.15 9.46
C THR A 45 -10.34 -2.54 8.85
N GLU A 46 -11.45 -2.76 8.16
CA GLU A 46 -11.71 -4.02 7.43
C GLU A 46 -11.20 -3.92 5.98
N TYR A 47 -10.61 -5.01 5.49
CA TYR A 47 -10.06 -5.15 4.15
C TYR A 47 -10.62 -6.40 3.47
N SER A 48 -10.83 -6.33 2.16
CA SER A 48 -11.10 -7.54 1.37
C SER A 48 -9.86 -8.44 1.28
N GLU A 49 -10.03 -9.69 0.87
CA GLU A 49 -8.90 -10.60 0.62
C GLU A 49 -7.95 -10.05 -0.46
N GLU A 50 -8.47 -9.43 -1.52
CA GLU A 50 -7.65 -8.80 -2.55
C GLU A 50 -6.84 -7.63 -1.99
N GLU A 51 -7.46 -6.76 -1.19
CA GLU A 51 -6.79 -5.61 -0.58
C GLU A 51 -5.73 -6.04 0.44
N TRP A 52 -6.02 -7.08 1.22
CA TRP A 52 -5.12 -7.63 2.23
C TRP A 52 -3.80 -8.13 1.62
N ASN A 53 -3.89 -8.73 0.43
CA ASN A 53 -2.75 -9.28 -0.30
C ASN A 53 -2.13 -8.30 -1.31
N ALA A 54 -2.80 -7.19 -1.60
CA ALA A 54 -2.30 -6.18 -2.53
C ALA A 54 -1.14 -5.35 -1.94
N PRO A 55 -0.17 -4.92 -2.77
CA PRO A 55 0.85 -3.97 -2.36
C PRO A 55 0.25 -2.62 -1.96
N VAL A 56 0.68 -2.05 -0.83
CA VAL A 56 0.26 -0.69 -0.43
C VAL A 56 0.93 0.41 -1.25
N VAL A 57 2.08 0.09 -1.84
CA VAL A 57 2.82 0.95 -2.77
C VAL A 57 3.33 0.09 -3.93
N LYS A 58 3.57 0.70 -5.10
CA LYS A 58 4.02 -0.02 -6.30
C LYS A 58 5.30 -0.82 -6.01
N ASN A 59 5.25 -2.13 -6.26
CA ASN A 59 6.34 -3.09 -5.97
C ASN A 59 6.78 -3.13 -4.49
N GLY A 60 5.90 -2.72 -3.58
CA GLY A 60 6.17 -2.60 -2.15
C GLY A 60 5.68 -3.77 -1.30
N PRO A 61 5.61 -3.57 0.03
CA PRO A 61 5.00 -4.52 0.95
C PRO A 61 3.49 -4.62 0.75
N THR A 62 2.93 -5.77 1.12
CA THR A 62 1.46 -5.98 1.09
C THR A 62 0.79 -5.26 2.26
N ARG A 63 -0.54 -5.10 2.20
CA ARG A 63 -1.32 -4.62 3.35
C ARG A 63 -1.08 -5.51 4.57
N MET A 64 -1.16 -6.83 4.41
CA MET A 64 -0.87 -7.80 5.46
C MET A 64 0.47 -7.53 6.15
N GLU A 65 1.55 -7.40 5.39
CA GLU A 65 2.90 -7.18 5.94
C GLU A 65 3.00 -5.84 6.70
N VAL A 66 2.32 -4.80 6.20
CA VAL A 66 2.26 -3.50 6.91
C VAL A 66 1.47 -3.60 8.20
N GLU A 67 0.37 -4.35 8.24
CA GLU A 67 -0.39 -4.56 9.48
C GLU A 67 0.41 -5.39 10.50
N GLU A 68 1.17 -6.41 10.07
CA GLU A 68 2.12 -7.13 10.94
C GLU A 68 3.20 -6.20 11.53
N TRP A 69 3.70 -5.26 10.73
CA TRP A 69 4.66 -4.27 11.21
C TRP A 69 4.02 -3.27 12.18
N LYS A 70 2.79 -2.84 11.93
CA LYS A 70 2.05 -1.98 12.86
C LYS A 70 1.83 -2.68 14.20
N GLU A 71 1.50 -3.95 14.19
CA GLU A 71 1.33 -4.73 15.43
C GLU A 71 2.65 -4.81 16.21
N ARG A 72 3.78 -5.01 15.52
CA ARG A 72 5.09 -5.15 16.16
C ARG A 72 5.70 -3.83 16.63
N TYR A 73 5.56 -2.77 15.85
CA TYR A 73 6.32 -1.53 16.02
C TYR A 73 5.47 -0.29 16.26
N GLY A 74 4.15 -0.41 16.13
CA GLY A 74 3.22 0.72 16.21
C GLY A 74 3.22 1.55 14.93
N GLY A 75 3.73 2.78 15.01
CA GLY A 75 3.68 3.73 13.89
C GLY A 75 4.56 3.31 12.71
N ILE A 76 3.93 3.08 11.55
CA ILE A 76 4.59 2.81 10.27
C ILE A 76 4.40 4.00 9.34
N TYR A 77 5.48 4.43 8.70
CA TYR A 77 5.55 5.62 7.86
C TYR A 77 6.05 5.26 6.47
N PHE A 78 5.62 6.05 5.50
CA PHE A 78 6.03 5.94 4.12
C PHE A 78 6.65 7.26 3.66
N THR A 79 7.82 7.19 3.03
CA THR A 79 8.45 8.33 2.37
C THR A 79 8.86 7.96 0.95
N PRO A 80 8.33 8.65 -0.08
CA PRO A 80 8.84 8.50 -1.43
C PRO A 80 10.08 9.36 -1.65
N PHE A 81 11.17 8.75 -2.10
CA PHE A 81 12.26 9.45 -2.78
C PHE A 81 12.11 9.24 -4.28
N GLU A 82 12.73 10.09 -5.09
CA GLU A 82 12.66 10.00 -6.56
C GLU A 82 13.05 8.59 -7.02
N GLY A 83 12.06 7.82 -7.48
CA GLY A 83 12.21 6.43 -7.93
C GLY A 83 12.30 5.35 -6.85
N GLU A 84 12.39 5.70 -5.57
CA GLU A 84 12.66 4.77 -4.47
C GLU A 84 11.67 4.97 -3.30
N PRO A 85 10.71 4.05 -3.10
CA PRO A 85 9.82 4.10 -1.96
C PRO A 85 10.49 3.53 -0.71
N PHE A 86 10.34 4.21 0.42
CA PHE A 86 10.79 3.73 1.73
C PHE A 86 9.61 3.58 2.69
N VAL A 87 9.58 2.46 3.40
CA VAL A 87 8.67 2.23 4.53
C VAL A 87 9.52 1.99 5.76
N TRP A 88 9.21 2.70 6.85
CA TRP A 88 10.03 2.73 8.05
C TRP A 88 9.17 2.91 9.30
N ARG A 89 9.76 2.64 10.45
CA ARG A 89 9.11 2.73 11.78
C ARG A 89 9.85 3.71 12.70
N THR A 90 9.22 4.05 13.83
CA THR A 90 9.91 4.77 14.90
C THR A 90 11.02 3.94 15.54
N LEU A 91 12.07 4.62 16.00
CA LEU A 91 13.13 4.08 16.83
C LEU A 91 12.67 3.97 18.29
N SER A 92 12.83 2.80 18.90
CA SER A 92 12.47 2.61 20.30
C SER A 92 13.57 3.12 21.24
N ARG A 93 13.20 3.43 22.49
CA ARG A 93 14.16 3.91 23.50
C ARG A 93 15.28 2.90 23.81
N PRO A 94 15.04 1.58 23.89
CA PRO A 94 16.12 0.61 24.07
C PRO A 94 17.12 0.61 22.91
N GLU A 95 16.66 0.67 21.66
CA GLU A 95 17.51 0.69 20.46
C GLU A 95 18.34 1.97 20.38
N TYR A 96 17.71 3.12 20.65
CA TYR A 96 18.43 4.38 20.75
C TYR A 96 19.55 4.31 21.79
N ARG A 97 19.25 3.76 22.98
CA ARG A 97 20.25 3.61 24.04
C ARG A 97 21.37 2.66 23.66
N GLU A 98 21.06 1.57 22.96
CA GLU A 98 22.05 0.61 22.46
C GLU A 98 23.07 1.32 21.56
N ILE A 99 22.59 2.06 20.55
CA ILE A 99 23.44 2.76 19.58
C ILE A 99 24.24 3.90 20.23
N ILE A 100 23.61 4.68 21.10
CA ILE A 100 24.26 5.86 21.73
C ILE A 100 25.30 5.48 22.77
N ARG A 101 25.19 4.30 23.39
CA ARG A 101 26.18 3.82 24.35
C ARG A 101 27.54 3.61 23.72
N ASP A 102 27.57 3.27 22.44
CA ASP A 102 28.83 3.13 21.71
C ASP A 102 29.46 4.52 21.45
N GLN A 103 30.55 4.78 22.17
CA GLN A 103 31.32 6.02 22.07
C GLN A 103 32.29 6.02 20.88
N THR A 104 32.46 4.88 20.20
CA THR A 104 33.33 4.77 19.01
C THR A 104 32.63 5.28 17.75
N LEU A 105 31.30 5.31 17.75
CA LEU A 105 30.48 5.78 16.63
C LEU A 105 30.49 7.30 16.52
N THR A 106 30.69 7.79 15.30
CA THR A 106 30.49 9.19 14.93
C THR A 106 28.99 9.53 14.83
N ALA A 107 28.67 10.81 14.62
CA ALA A 107 27.28 11.22 14.37
C ALA A 107 26.72 10.57 13.09
N LEU A 108 27.51 10.52 12.02
CA LEU A 108 27.13 9.88 10.76
C LEU A 108 26.89 8.38 10.94
N ASP A 109 27.77 7.68 11.65
CA ASP A 109 27.58 6.24 11.90
C ASP A 109 26.27 5.98 12.66
N ARG A 110 25.92 6.85 13.62
CA ARG A 110 24.65 6.74 14.34
C ARG A 110 23.45 7.00 13.45
N GLU A 111 23.52 7.98 12.55
CA GLU A 111 22.45 8.25 11.59
C GLU A 111 22.17 7.04 10.70
N GLU A 112 23.24 6.41 10.19
CA GLU A 112 23.17 5.19 9.38
C GLU A 112 22.61 4.03 10.20
N MET A 113 23.09 3.83 11.44
CA MET A 113 22.58 2.78 12.33
C MET A 113 21.09 2.96 12.67
N PHE A 114 20.62 4.19 12.91
CA PHE A 114 19.19 4.46 13.11
C PHE A 114 18.39 4.10 11.86
N THR A 115 18.91 4.47 10.69
CA THR A 115 18.24 4.21 9.42
C THR A 115 18.17 2.71 9.12
N GLU A 116 19.28 1.98 9.25
CA GLU A 116 19.31 0.52 9.05
C GLU A 116 18.35 -0.20 9.98
N LYS A 117 18.31 0.21 11.26
CA LYS A 117 17.45 -0.41 12.27
C LYS A 117 15.95 -0.21 12.00
N CYS A 118 15.57 0.92 11.40
CA CYS A 118 14.18 1.35 11.29
C CYS A 118 13.57 1.23 9.89
N VAL A 119 14.36 1.11 8.83
CA VAL A 119 13.84 0.89 7.47
C VAL A 119 13.38 -0.56 7.31
N LEU A 120 12.12 -0.72 6.92
CA LEU A 120 11.47 -2.02 6.70
C LEU A 120 11.39 -2.35 5.20
N PHE A 121 11.23 -1.33 4.37
CA PHE A 121 11.27 -1.42 2.92
C PHE A 121 12.14 -0.29 2.34
N PRO A 122 13.04 -0.54 1.36
CA PRO A 122 13.29 -1.82 0.69
C PRO A 122 13.82 -2.90 1.64
N ARG A 123 13.45 -4.15 1.40
CA ARG A 123 13.86 -5.26 2.28
C ARG A 123 15.38 -5.42 2.31
N ASN A 124 15.90 -5.83 3.46
CA ASN A 124 17.34 -5.96 3.72
C ASN A 124 18.08 -4.65 3.46
N PHE A 125 17.54 -3.51 3.90
CA PHE A 125 18.25 -2.24 3.85
C PHE A 125 19.40 -2.28 4.85
N THR A 126 20.64 -2.10 4.38
CA THR A 126 21.84 -2.17 5.22
C THR A 126 22.75 -0.98 4.98
N ILE A 127 23.72 -0.77 5.87
CA ILE A 127 24.75 0.27 5.69
C ILE A 127 25.48 0.11 4.35
N GLU A 128 25.81 -1.11 3.92
CA GLU A 128 26.47 -1.30 2.62
C GLU A 128 25.61 -0.88 1.43
N LYS A 129 24.27 -0.95 1.57
CA LYS A 129 23.35 -0.41 0.56
C LYS A 129 23.28 1.12 0.64
N MET A 130 23.34 1.70 1.83
CA MET A 130 23.38 3.15 2.02
C MET A 130 24.59 3.78 1.34
N LEU A 131 25.78 3.15 1.46
CA LEU A 131 27.02 3.61 0.80
C LEU A 131 26.91 3.68 -0.73
N LYS A 132 25.98 2.94 -1.33
CA LYS A 132 25.71 2.93 -2.78
C LYS A 132 24.52 3.81 -3.17
N SER A 133 23.77 4.30 -2.19
CA SER A 133 22.60 5.15 -2.39
C SER A 133 23.01 6.62 -2.53
N ARG A 134 22.03 7.49 -2.82
CA ARG A 134 22.26 8.93 -2.78
C ARG A 134 22.58 9.35 -1.36
N ALA A 135 23.67 10.11 -1.19
CA ALA A 135 24.21 10.48 0.12
C ALA A 135 23.19 11.13 1.09
N GLY A 136 22.18 11.84 0.57
CA GLY A 136 21.17 12.49 1.41
C GLY A 136 20.06 11.57 1.93
N ILE A 137 19.89 10.36 1.38
CA ILE A 137 18.80 9.46 1.78
C ILE A 137 18.94 9.01 3.24
N PRO A 138 20.10 8.49 3.70
CA PRO A 138 20.25 8.07 5.10
C PRO A 138 20.02 9.22 6.09
N SER A 139 20.62 10.39 5.85
CA SER A 139 20.46 11.53 6.77
C SER A 139 19.01 12.01 6.86
N LEU A 140 18.30 12.12 5.72
CA LEU A 140 16.89 12.53 5.72
C LEU A 140 15.99 11.49 6.39
N LEU A 141 16.22 10.19 6.13
CA LEU A 141 15.48 9.13 6.82
C LEU A 141 15.73 9.18 8.32
N SER A 142 16.98 9.30 8.74
CA SER A 142 17.36 9.40 10.15
C SER A 142 16.66 10.58 10.85
N GLU A 143 16.65 11.75 10.21
CA GLU A 143 15.95 12.94 10.72
C GLU A 143 14.44 12.69 10.89
N MET A 144 13.77 12.16 9.86
CA MET A 144 12.34 11.85 9.93
C MET A 144 12.04 10.77 10.98
N ILE A 145 12.89 9.75 11.09
CA ILE A 145 12.79 8.71 12.12
C ILE A 145 12.87 9.34 13.51
N MET A 146 13.85 10.20 13.75
CA MET A 146 14.03 10.86 15.05
C MET A 146 12.85 11.79 15.39
N ASP A 147 12.35 12.58 14.42
CA ASP A 147 11.14 13.40 14.61
C ASP A 147 9.96 12.53 15.05
N LYS A 148 9.61 11.51 14.26
CA LYS A 148 8.48 10.63 14.56
C LYS A 148 8.68 9.73 15.78
N SER A 149 9.93 9.57 16.24
CA SER A 149 10.26 8.87 17.49
C SER A 149 10.13 9.75 18.74
N GLY A 150 9.69 11.01 18.59
CA GLY A 150 9.42 11.91 19.72
C GLY A 150 10.62 12.72 20.19
N PHE A 151 11.66 12.88 19.36
CA PHE A 151 12.79 13.74 19.69
C PHE A 151 12.53 15.22 19.38
N VAL A 152 11.43 15.53 18.68
CA VAL A 152 11.02 16.90 18.34
C VAL A 152 9.66 17.20 18.96
N ALA A 153 9.57 18.30 19.70
CA ALA A 153 8.31 18.76 20.25
C ALA A 153 7.46 19.42 19.16
N GLN A 154 6.14 19.18 19.19
CA GLN A 154 5.20 19.73 18.20
C GLN A 154 4.94 21.24 18.39
N SER A 155 5.35 21.80 19.53
CA SER A 155 5.26 23.23 19.81
C SER A 155 6.36 23.64 20.78
N ALA A 156 6.65 24.94 20.82
CA ALA A 156 7.54 25.51 21.81
C ALA A 156 6.96 25.29 23.23
N PRO A 157 7.82 25.12 24.26
CA PRO A 157 7.36 25.01 25.64
C PRO A 157 6.45 26.19 26.02
N ILE A 158 5.24 25.88 26.46
CA ILE A 158 4.29 26.87 26.94
C ILE A 158 4.58 27.09 28.43
N LYS A 159 4.91 28.33 28.82
CA LYS A 159 5.04 28.71 30.23
C LYS A 159 3.64 28.76 30.85
N LEU A 160 3.43 28.00 31.93
CA LEU A 160 2.22 28.02 32.75
C LEU A 160 2.25 29.14 33.79
#